data_AF-O05700-F1
#
_entry.id   AF-O05700-F1
#
_cell.length_a   1.000
_cell.length_b   1.000
_cell.length_c   1.000
_cell.angle_alpha   90.00
_cell.angle_beta   90.00
_cell.angle_gamma   90.00
#
_symmetry.space_group_name_H-M   'P 1'
#
loop_
_entity.id
_entity.type
_entity.pdbx_description
1 polymer ?
#
loop_
_entity_poly.entity_id
_entity_poly.type
_entity_poly.pdbx_seq_one_letter_code
_entity_poly.pdbx_strand_id
1 'polypeptide(L)'
;MGKVIGIDLGTTNSCVAVMDGKSAKVIENAEGMRTTPSIVAITDDGERLVGQPAKRQAVTNPERTFFAVKRLIGRRYDDPMVEKDKGLVPYKIVKASNGDAWVEADGKTYSPSQVSAFILQKMKETAEAHLGQKVDQAVITVPAYFNDAQRQATKDAGKIAGLEVLRIINEPTAAALAYGLDKAKTGTIAVYDLGGGTFDVSILEIGDGVFEVKSTNGDTFLGGEDFDMRLVNYLADEFQKEQGIDLRKDKLALQRLKEAAEKAKIELSSTTQTEINLPFITADQSGPKHLTMKLTRAKFEALVDDLVQKTIEPCRKALKDAGLTAGEISEVVLVGGMTRMPKVQEVVKQLFGKEPHKGVNPDEVVAIGAAIQAGVLQGDVKDVLLLDVTPLSLGIETLGGVFTRIIDRNTTIPTKKSQVFSTAEDNQNAVTIRVFQGEREMAADNKMLGQFDLMGIPPAPRGMPQIEVTFDIDANGIVNVSAKDKATGKEQQIRIQASGGLSDSEIDKMVKDAEANAAEDKKRREAVDAKNHADALVHSTEKALAEHGSKIDEGERRSIEDALSDLREALKGDDAEAIKTKSNTLAQASMKLGEAMYKQAEAGGAAQQAGKDDVVDAEFTEVDDDKKKSA
;
A
#
# COMPACT_ATOMS: atom_id res chain seq x y z
N MET A 1 5.88 -10.35 -22.97
CA MET A 1 6.00 -9.69 -21.66
C MET A 1 4.60 -9.43 -21.16
N GLY A 2 4.32 -9.73 -19.88
CA GLY A 2 3.06 -9.33 -19.27
C GLY A 2 2.95 -7.81 -19.17
N LYS A 3 1.77 -7.30 -18.85
CA LYS A 3 1.61 -5.87 -18.51
C LYS A 3 2.38 -5.56 -17.22
N VAL A 4 3.10 -4.45 -17.20
CA VAL A 4 3.71 -3.93 -15.97
C VAL A 4 2.69 -3.02 -15.30
N ILE A 5 2.41 -3.27 -14.02
CA ILE A 5 1.41 -2.50 -13.26
C ILE A 5 2.07 -1.41 -12.42
N GLY A 6 1.36 -0.31 -12.18
CA GLY A 6 1.77 0.73 -11.26
C GLY A 6 1.03 0.59 -9.93
N ILE A 7 1.75 0.45 -8.82
CA ILE A 7 1.15 0.30 -7.49
C ILE A 7 1.58 1.47 -6.61
N ASP A 8 0.60 2.22 -6.14
CA ASP A 8 0.75 3.07 -4.97
C ASP A 8 0.56 2.24 -3.69
N LEU A 9 1.66 1.99 -2.97
CA LEU A 9 1.63 1.29 -1.69
C LEU A 9 1.56 2.31 -0.56
N GLY A 10 0.39 2.87 -0.26
CA GLY A 10 0.26 3.92 0.76
C GLY A 10 0.17 3.39 2.20
N THR A 11 0.35 4.30 3.17
CA THR A 11 0.28 3.97 4.61
C THR A 11 -1.13 3.52 5.04
N THR A 12 -2.16 4.18 4.51
CA THR A 12 -3.58 3.94 4.88
C THR A 12 -4.34 3.23 3.77
N ASN A 13 -4.09 3.61 2.51
CA ASN A 13 -4.72 3.00 1.34
C ASN A 13 -3.65 2.72 0.27
N SER A 14 -3.85 1.66 -0.49
CA SER A 14 -3.08 1.33 -1.68
C SER A 14 -3.97 1.40 -2.92
N CYS A 15 -3.37 1.70 -4.06
CA CYS A 15 -4.08 1.90 -5.33
C CYS A 15 -3.26 1.27 -6.47
N VAL A 16 -3.93 0.63 -7.43
CA VAL A 16 -3.27 -0.01 -8.57
C VAL A 16 -3.82 0.53 -9.88
N ALA A 17 -2.91 0.83 -10.81
CA ALA A 17 -3.25 1.31 -12.14
C ALA A 17 -2.47 0.56 -13.22
N VAL A 18 -3.01 0.55 -14.43
CA VAL A 18 -2.43 -0.10 -15.61
C VAL A 18 -2.47 0.84 -16.81
N MET A 19 -1.55 0.62 -17.75
CA MET A 19 -1.59 1.29 -19.06
C MET A 19 -2.59 0.60 -20.00
N ASP A 20 -3.61 1.34 -20.40
CA ASP A 20 -4.57 1.00 -21.45
C ASP A 20 -4.22 1.78 -22.73
N GLY A 21 -3.32 1.22 -23.54
CA GLY A 21 -2.70 1.95 -24.63
C GLY A 21 -1.87 3.13 -24.09
N LYS A 22 -2.27 4.36 -24.42
CA LYS A 22 -1.58 5.59 -24.00
C LYS A 22 -2.13 6.20 -22.71
N SER A 23 -3.30 5.76 -22.24
CA SER A 23 -3.89 6.29 -21.00
C SER A 23 -3.65 5.33 -19.84
N ALA A 24 -3.31 5.89 -18.68
CA ALA A 24 -3.27 5.14 -17.44
C ALA A 24 -4.66 5.13 -16.79
N LYS A 25 -5.09 3.98 -16.28
CA LYS A 25 -6.37 3.82 -15.56
C LYS A 25 -6.18 3.08 -14.24
N VAL A 26 -6.80 3.60 -13.18
CA VAL A 26 -6.92 2.90 -11.89
C VAL A 26 -7.97 1.80 -11.99
N ILE A 27 -7.68 0.67 -11.35
CA ILE A 27 -8.48 -0.54 -11.36
C ILE A 27 -9.24 -0.69 -10.05
N GLU A 28 -10.51 -1.09 -10.14
CA GLU A 28 -11.33 -1.42 -8.98
C GLU A 28 -10.97 -2.78 -8.42
N ASN A 29 -10.88 -2.90 -7.09
CA ASN A 29 -10.70 -4.18 -6.41
C ASN A 29 -11.98 -5.02 -6.44
N ALA A 30 -11.90 -6.26 -5.95
CA ALA A 30 -13.02 -7.18 -5.87
C ALA A 30 -14.22 -6.64 -5.05
N GLU A 31 -13.99 -5.63 -4.20
CA GLU A 31 -15.02 -4.98 -3.40
C GLU A 31 -15.64 -3.75 -4.11
N GLY A 32 -15.28 -3.46 -5.36
CA GLY A 32 -15.80 -2.35 -6.16
C GLY A 32 -15.20 -0.98 -5.80
N MET A 33 -14.06 -0.96 -5.11
CA MET A 33 -13.39 0.26 -4.66
C MET A 33 -12.12 0.50 -5.45
N ARG A 34 -11.86 1.76 -5.82
CA ARG A 34 -10.66 2.18 -6.57
C ARG A 34 -9.38 2.22 -5.72
N THR A 35 -9.53 2.17 -4.40
CA THR A 35 -8.44 2.05 -3.44
C THR A 35 -8.75 0.93 -2.45
N THR A 36 -7.70 0.34 -1.90
CA THR A 36 -7.78 -0.76 -0.94
C THR A 36 -7.12 -0.35 0.37
N PRO A 37 -7.77 -0.48 1.54
CA PRO A 37 -7.12 -0.21 2.81
C PRO A 37 -5.82 -1.01 2.98
N SER A 38 -4.74 -0.37 3.40
CA SER A 38 -3.43 -0.99 3.69
C SER A 38 -3.47 -1.68 5.05
N ILE A 39 -4.41 -2.62 5.21
CA ILE A 39 -4.72 -3.33 6.44
C ILE A 39 -4.70 -4.83 6.18
N VAL A 40 -4.03 -5.58 7.05
CA VAL A 40 -4.00 -7.03 7.06
C VAL A 40 -4.50 -7.53 8.41
N ALA A 41 -5.35 -8.54 8.44
CA ALA A 41 -5.76 -9.19 9.67
C ALA A 41 -5.55 -10.70 9.60
N ILE A 42 -5.19 -11.29 10.74
CA ILE A 42 -5.18 -12.74 10.94
C ILE A 42 -6.35 -13.09 11.86
N THR A 43 -7.27 -13.91 11.38
CA THR A 43 -8.45 -14.37 12.14
C THR A 43 -8.09 -15.51 13.10
N ASP A 44 -9.03 -15.90 13.98
CA ASP A 44 -8.86 -17.00 14.94
C ASP A 44 -8.52 -18.36 14.29
N ASP A 45 -9.06 -18.62 13.10
CA ASP A 45 -8.80 -19.82 12.30
C ASP A 45 -7.57 -19.67 11.37
N GLY A 46 -6.81 -18.58 11.54
CA GLY A 46 -5.60 -18.31 10.78
C GLY A 46 -5.84 -17.83 9.34
N GLU A 47 -7.07 -17.46 8.98
CA GLU A 47 -7.36 -16.78 7.70
C GLU A 47 -6.66 -15.43 7.66
N ARG A 48 -6.06 -15.12 6.51
CA ARG A 48 -5.49 -13.81 6.24
C ARG A 48 -6.48 -12.96 5.45
N LEU A 49 -6.97 -11.91 6.08
CA LEU A 49 -7.79 -10.89 5.44
C LEU A 49 -6.93 -9.70 5.02
N VAL A 50 -7.21 -9.12 3.86
CA VAL A 50 -6.52 -7.91 3.35
C VAL A 50 -7.55 -6.91 2.85
N GLY A 51 -7.36 -5.62 3.14
CA GLY A 51 -8.22 -4.56 2.61
C GLY A 51 -9.51 -4.35 3.41
N GLN A 52 -10.63 -4.18 2.72
CA GLN A 52 -11.93 -3.92 3.36
C GLN A 52 -12.38 -5.04 4.33
N PRO A 53 -12.22 -6.34 4.01
CA PRO A 53 -12.50 -7.41 4.97
C PRO A 53 -11.71 -7.25 6.28
N ALA A 54 -10.42 -6.93 6.20
CA ALA A 54 -9.58 -6.69 7.36
C ALA A 54 -10.01 -5.43 8.14
N LYS A 55 -10.34 -4.33 7.44
CA LYS A 55 -10.83 -3.09 8.07
C LYS A 55 -12.10 -3.32 8.87
N ARG A 56 -13.07 -4.08 8.33
CA ARG A 56 -14.39 -4.31 8.97
C ARG A 56 -14.29 -5.03 10.32
N GLN A 57 -13.38 -5.98 10.45
CA GLN A 57 -13.23 -6.79 11.68
C GLN A 57 -12.21 -6.22 12.68
N ALA A 58 -11.52 -5.13 12.34
CA ALA A 58 -10.47 -4.53 13.17
C ALA A 58 -10.97 -4.18 14.58
N VAL A 59 -12.23 -3.77 14.70
CA VAL A 59 -12.89 -3.45 15.98
C VAL A 59 -12.99 -4.63 16.94
N THR A 60 -13.21 -5.85 16.43
CA THR A 60 -13.32 -7.08 17.24
C THR A 60 -12.01 -7.85 17.33
N ASN A 61 -11.02 -7.50 16.51
CA ASN A 61 -9.73 -8.20 16.43
C ASN A 61 -8.52 -7.23 16.40
N PRO A 62 -8.40 -6.30 17.36
CA PRO A 62 -7.44 -5.21 17.24
C PRO A 62 -5.98 -5.68 17.34
N GLU A 63 -5.70 -6.76 18.08
CA GLU A 63 -4.31 -7.24 18.31
C GLU A 63 -3.72 -8.00 17.12
N ARG A 64 -4.56 -8.56 16.24
CA ARG A 64 -4.15 -9.33 15.06
C ARG A 64 -4.47 -8.61 13.75
N THR A 65 -4.79 -7.32 13.83
CA THR A 65 -5.04 -6.45 12.67
C THR A 65 -3.92 -5.44 12.54
N PHE A 66 -3.05 -5.64 11.56
CA PHE A 66 -1.92 -4.78 11.25
C PHE A 66 -2.32 -3.68 10.26
N PHE A 67 -2.06 -2.44 10.63
CA PHE A 67 -2.27 -1.24 9.81
C PHE A 67 -1.15 -0.24 10.05
N ALA A 68 -1.00 0.75 9.16
CA ALA A 68 0.09 1.74 9.19
C ALA A 68 1.51 1.11 9.20
N VAL A 69 1.64 -0.14 8.73
CA VAL A 69 2.92 -0.89 8.75
C VAL A 69 4.00 -0.25 7.88
N LYS A 70 3.61 0.59 6.91
CA LYS A 70 4.54 1.43 6.14
C LYS A 70 5.35 2.39 7.03
N ARG A 71 4.87 2.75 8.23
CA ARG A 71 5.68 3.52 9.20
C ARG A 71 6.80 2.69 9.82
N LEU A 72 6.68 1.36 9.85
CA LEU A 72 7.66 0.43 10.43
C LEU A 72 8.65 -0.13 9.40
N ILE A 73 8.29 -0.13 8.11
CA ILE A 73 9.11 -0.73 7.05
C ILE A 73 10.50 -0.11 7.01
N GLY A 74 11.55 -0.94 6.99
CA GLY A 74 12.95 -0.52 7.00
C GLY A 74 13.43 0.16 8.29
N ARG A 75 12.69 0.07 9.40
CA ARG A 75 13.07 0.66 10.69
C ARG A 75 13.53 -0.37 11.72
N ARG A 76 14.41 0.09 12.61
CA ARG A 76 14.88 -0.68 13.76
C ARG A 76 13.89 -0.59 14.93
N TYR A 77 13.87 -1.61 15.78
CA TYR A 77 13.00 -1.66 16.96
C TYR A 77 13.27 -0.53 17.98
N ASP A 78 14.51 -0.03 18.00
CA ASP A 78 15.00 1.06 18.84
C ASP A 78 14.93 2.45 18.17
N ASP A 79 14.33 2.55 16.97
CA ASP A 79 14.09 3.84 16.32
C ASP A 79 13.08 4.67 17.17
N PRO A 80 13.39 5.94 17.51
CA PRO A 80 12.48 6.80 18.25
C PRO A 80 11.08 6.94 17.64
N MET A 81 10.93 6.79 16.32
CA MET A 81 9.64 6.79 15.64
C MET A 81 8.85 5.49 15.92
N VAL A 82 9.53 4.35 15.93
CA VAL A 82 8.91 3.06 16.30
C VAL A 82 8.47 3.05 17.77
N GLU A 83 9.25 3.69 18.65
CA GLU A 83 8.87 3.84 20.06
C GLU A 83 7.56 4.63 20.24
N LYS A 84 7.32 5.65 19.40
CA LYS A 84 6.04 6.36 19.39
C LYS A 84 4.91 5.44 18.90
N ASP A 85 5.13 4.72 17.79
CA ASP A 85 4.11 3.85 17.22
C ASP A 85 3.66 2.74 18.18
N LYS A 86 4.56 2.21 19.04
CA LYS A 86 4.21 1.21 20.09
C LYS A 86 3.08 1.69 21.01
N GLY A 87 3.01 3.00 21.29
CA GLY A 87 1.93 3.59 22.09
C GLY A 87 0.67 3.92 21.29
N LEU A 88 0.74 3.88 19.96
CA LEU A 88 -0.34 4.27 19.07
C LEU A 88 -1.09 3.07 18.49
N VAL A 89 -0.50 1.89 18.38
CA VAL A 89 -1.11 0.73 17.73
C VAL A 89 -1.60 -0.33 18.73
N PRO A 90 -2.69 -1.07 18.44
CA PRO A 90 -3.19 -2.11 19.33
C PRO A 90 -2.42 -3.45 19.20
N TYR A 91 -1.83 -3.72 18.04
CA TYR A 91 -1.01 -4.90 17.79
C TYR A 91 0.37 -4.75 18.42
N LYS A 92 1.07 -5.88 18.60
CA LYS A 92 2.38 -5.88 19.25
C LYS A 92 3.50 -5.64 18.24
N ILE A 93 4.31 -4.60 18.47
CA ILE A 93 5.59 -4.40 17.78
C ILE A 93 6.70 -5.08 18.59
N VAL A 94 7.51 -5.92 17.94
CA VAL A 94 8.54 -6.76 18.55
C VAL A 94 9.89 -6.59 17.88
N LYS A 95 10.96 -6.92 18.62
CA LYS A 95 12.33 -6.87 18.12
C LYS A 95 12.68 -8.18 17.41
N ALA A 96 13.01 -8.11 16.13
CA ALA A 96 13.57 -9.23 15.39
C ALA A 96 15.00 -9.56 15.83
N SER A 97 15.51 -10.73 15.45
CA SER A 97 16.86 -11.19 15.80
C SER A 97 17.97 -10.24 15.35
N ASN A 98 17.77 -9.56 14.21
CA ASN A 98 18.68 -8.56 13.66
C ASN A 98 18.50 -7.14 14.27
N GLY A 99 17.50 -6.95 15.13
CA GLY A 99 17.16 -5.68 15.77
C GLY A 99 16.05 -4.87 15.10
N ASP A 100 15.45 -5.36 14.03
CA ASP A 100 14.39 -4.64 13.32
C ASP A 100 13.02 -4.68 14.00
N ALA A 101 12.18 -3.70 13.65
CA ALA A 101 10.81 -3.63 14.14
C ALA A 101 9.91 -4.57 13.34
N TRP A 102 9.46 -5.66 13.96
CA TRP A 102 8.50 -6.61 13.39
C TRP A 102 7.16 -6.52 14.14
N VAL A 103 6.12 -7.16 13.61
CA VAL A 103 4.81 -7.27 14.27
C VAL A 103 4.52 -8.72 14.66
N GLU A 104 3.68 -8.93 15.66
CA GLU A 104 3.33 -10.26 16.18
C GLU A 104 1.82 -10.44 16.27
N ALA A 105 1.32 -11.60 15.86
CA ALA A 105 -0.02 -12.11 16.14
C ALA A 105 0.11 -13.54 16.69
N ASP A 106 -0.46 -13.79 17.88
CA ASP A 106 -0.51 -15.11 18.53
C ASP A 106 0.85 -15.84 18.59
N GLY A 107 1.94 -15.10 18.87
CA GLY A 107 3.29 -15.63 18.96
C GLY A 107 4.01 -15.85 17.62
N LYS A 108 3.33 -15.66 16.48
CA LYS A 108 3.94 -15.65 15.15
C LYS A 108 4.34 -14.22 14.78
N THR A 109 5.59 -14.05 14.36
CA THR A 109 6.13 -12.75 13.96
C THR A 109 6.12 -12.58 12.45
N TYR A 110 5.91 -11.35 12.01
CA TYR A 110 5.86 -10.94 10.60
C TYR A 110 6.73 -9.69 10.42
N SER A 111 7.58 -9.69 9.38
CA SER A 111 8.32 -8.49 9.01
C SER A 111 7.36 -7.47 8.36
N PRO A 112 7.64 -6.15 8.46
CA PRO A 112 6.86 -5.15 7.75
C PRO A 112 6.80 -5.40 6.25
N SER A 113 7.90 -5.85 5.64
CA SER A 113 7.94 -6.23 4.22
C SER A 113 7.00 -7.39 3.90
N GLN A 114 6.88 -8.38 4.79
CA GLN A 114 5.93 -9.49 4.61
C GLN A 114 4.48 -9.03 4.69
N VAL A 115 4.14 -8.16 5.65
CA VAL A 115 2.78 -7.60 5.76
C VAL A 115 2.45 -6.72 4.55
N SER A 116 3.40 -5.88 4.10
CA SER A 116 3.27 -5.11 2.86
C SER A 116 3.15 -6.00 1.63
N ALA A 117 3.83 -7.15 1.59
CA ALA A 117 3.69 -8.11 0.50
C ALA A 117 2.26 -8.66 0.38
N PHE A 118 1.56 -8.90 1.49
CA PHE A 118 0.16 -9.32 1.45
C PHE A 118 -0.75 -8.26 0.82
N ILE A 119 -0.47 -6.97 1.06
CA ILE A 119 -1.17 -5.86 0.42
C ILE A 119 -0.86 -5.82 -1.08
N LEU A 120 0.42 -5.97 -1.45
CA LEU A 120 0.86 -6.01 -2.84
C LEU A 120 0.28 -7.22 -3.60
N GLN A 121 0.12 -8.37 -2.95
CA GLN A 121 -0.56 -9.55 -3.52
C GLN A 121 -2.02 -9.22 -3.86
N LYS A 122 -2.76 -8.56 -2.97
CA LYS A 122 -4.14 -8.10 -3.27
C LYS A 122 -4.18 -7.10 -4.44
N MET A 123 -3.16 -6.25 -4.60
CA MET A 123 -3.08 -5.32 -5.74
C MET A 123 -2.78 -6.06 -7.05
N LYS A 124 -1.87 -7.04 -6.99
CA LYS A 124 -1.57 -7.94 -8.11
C LYS A 124 -2.80 -8.72 -8.54
N GLU A 125 -3.49 -9.39 -7.60
CA GLU A 125 -4.73 -10.13 -7.87
C GLU A 125 -5.81 -9.24 -8.49
N THR A 126 -5.92 -8.00 -8.02
CA THR A 126 -6.85 -6.99 -8.57
C THR A 126 -6.53 -6.70 -10.04
N ALA A 127 -5.26 -6.48 -10.36
CA ALA A 127 -4.83 -6.26 -11.75
C ALA A 127 -4.98 -7.51 -12.62
N GLU A 128 -4.66 -8.69 -12.10
CA GLU A 128 -4.81 -9.98 -12.80
C GLU A 128 -6.27 -10.27 -13.14
N ALA A 129 -7.19 -10.04 -12.19
CA ALA A 129 -8.63 -10.20 -12.40
C ALA A 129 -9.15 -9.25 -13.49
N HIS A 130 -8.68 -8.00 -13.51
CA HIS A 130 -9.06 -7.01 -14.52
C HIS A 130 -8.47 -7.30 -15.91
N LEU A 131 -7.21 -7.78 -15.96
CA LEU A 131 -6.51 -8.02 -17.22
C LEU A 131 -6.78 -9.41 -17.82
N GLY A 132 -7.29 -10.36 -17.03
CA GLY A 132 -7.51 -11.75 -17.46
C GLY A 132 -6.22 -12.54 -17.71
N GLN A 133 -5.09 -12.09 -17.17
CA GLN A 133 -3.77 -12.71 -17.34
C GLN A 133 -2.89 -12.49 -16.11
N LYS A 134 -1.85 -13.31 -15.94
CA LYS A 134 -0.88 -13.21 -14.85
C LYS A 134 -0.06 -11.90 -14.93
N VAL A 135 0.22 -11.31 -13.77
CA VAL A 135 1.05 -10.10 -13.62
C VAL A 135 2.29 -10.43 -12.79
N ASP A 136 3.46 -10.32 -13.40
CA ASP A 136 4.74 -10.67 -12.76
C ASP A 136 5.64 -9.47 -12.51
N GLN A 137 5.32 -8.28 -13.03
CA GLN A 137 6.20 -7.11 -13.02
C GLN A 137 5.45 -5.86 -12.56
N ALA A 138 6.09 -5.02 -11.74
CA ALA A 138 5.48 -3.80 -11.21
C ALA A 138 6.46 -2.64 -11.07
N VAL A 139 5.91 -1.43 -11.08
CA VAL A 139 6.50 -0.21 -10.52
C VAL A 139 5.80 0.07 -9.19
N ILE A 140 6.56 0.25 -8.12
CA ILE A 140 6.02 0.45 -6.76
C ILE A 140 6.47 1.81 -6.23
N THR A 141 5.56 2.54 -5.59
CA THR A 141 5.84 3.87 -5.05
C THR A 141 6.45 3.84 -3.65
N VAL A 142 7.23 4.87 -3.33
CA VAL A 142 7.72 5.17 -1.98
C VAL A 142 7.71 6.68 -1.74
N PRO A 143 7.61 7.13 -0.48
CA PRO A 143 7.81 8.53 -0.13
C PRO A 143 9.17 9.02 -0.63
N ALA A 144 9.24 10.25 -1.13
CA ALA A 144 10.49 10.79 -1.68
C ALA A 144 11.62 10.79 -0.64
N TYR A 145 11.27 11.05 0.61
CA TYR A 145 12.21 11.10 1.74
C TYR A 145 12.55 9.73 2.37
N PHE A 146 12.12 8.61 1.78
CA PHE A 146 12.57 7.28 2.23
C PHE A 146 14.09 7.10 2.09
N ASN A 147 14.70 6.57 3.15
CA ASN A 147 16.11 6.18 3.15
C ASN A 147 16.34 4.85 2.42
N ASP A 148 17.62 4.47 2.26
CA ASP A 148 18.02 3.26 1.52
C ASP A 148 17.38 1.97 2.06
N ALA A 149 17.36 1.78 3.39
CA ALA A 149 16.76 0.60 4.03
C ALA A 149 15.25 0.49 3.79
N GLN A 150 14.53 1.62 3.79
CA GLN A 150 13.09 1.65 3.54
C GLN A 150 12.75 1.38 2.06
N ARG A 151 13.57 1.89 1.13
CA ARG A 151 13.47 1.59 -0.31
C ARG A 151 13.72 0.11 -0.58
N GLN A 152 14.78 -0.44 -0.01
CA GLN A 152 15.10 -1.87 -0.15
C GLN A 152 14.02 -2.74 0.48
N ALA A 153 13.54 -2.43 1.68
CA ALA A 153 12.47 -3.19 2.34
C ALA A 153 11.15 -3.18 1.56
N THR A 154 10.82 -2.07 0.88
CA THR A 154 9.66 -1.99 -0.04
C THR A 154 9.89 -2.84 -1.30
N LYS A 155 11.10 -2.83 -1.85
CA LYS A 155 11.47 -3.69 -2.98
C LYS A 155 11.39 -5.18 -2.61
N ASP A 156 11.84 -5.54 -1.41
CA ASP A 156 11.74 -6.89 -0.86
C ASP A 156 10.28 -7.31 -0.69
N ALA A 157 9.40 -6.41 -0.23
CA ALA A 157 7.96 -6.67 -0.17
C ALA A 157 7.38 -7.02 -1.56
N GLY A 158 7.82 -6.32 -2.62
CA GLY A 158 7.46 -6.66 -4.00
C GLY A 158 7.92 -8.05 -4.41
N LYS A 159 9.18 -8.41 -4.10
CA LYS A 159 9.71 -9.76 -4.36
C LYS A 159 8.92 -10.84 -3.61
N ILE A 160 8.60 -10.62 -2.33
CA ILE A 160 7.79 -11.54 -1.51
C ILE A 160 6.38 -11.71 -2.09
N ALA A 161 5.81 -10.65 -2.68
CA ALA A 161 4.51 -10.70 -3.34
C ALA A 161 4.51 -11.41 -4.73
N GLY A 162 5.68 -11.88 -5.19
CA GLY A 162 5.84 -12.48 -6.51
C GLY A 162 5.77 -11.44 -7.65
N LEU A 163 6.31 -10.24 -7.40
CA LEU A 163 6.48 -9.18 -8.39
C LEU A 163 7.96 -8.87 -8.58
N GLU A 164 8.42 -8.86 -9.83
CA GLU A 164 9.68 -8.24 -10.22
C GLU A 164 9.49 -6.72 -10.20
N VAL A 165 10.12 -6.07 -9.23
CA VAL A 165 10.06 -4.61 -9.08
C VAL A 165 11.04 -3.95 -10.06
N LEU A 166 10.52 -3.53 -11.21
CA LEU A 166 11.30 -2.91 -12.29
C LEU A 166 11.79 -1.50 -11.92
N ARG A 167 11.01 -0.79 -11.10
CA ARG A 167 11.35 0.55 -10.60
C ARG A 167 10.69 0.81 -9.26
N ILE A 168 11.45 1.37 -8.33
CA ILE A 168 10.92 2.13 -7.20
C ILE A 168 10.83 3.60 -7.63
N ILE A 169 9.64 4.18 -7.60
CA ILE A 169 9.41 5.58 -7.98
C ILE A 169 9.00 6.40 -6.75
N ASN A 170 9.47 7.64 -6.67
CA ASN A 170 9.06 8.56 -5.62
C ASN A 170 7.60 9.00 -5.84
N GLU A 171 6.79 9.04 -4.78
CA GLU A 171 5.37 9.40 -4.84
C GLU A 171 5.12 10.78 -5.50
N PRO A 172 5.84 11.86 -5.12
CA PRO A 172 5.67 13.15 -5.78
C PRO A 172 6.07 13.13 -7.26
N THR A 173 7.07 12.33 -7.61
CA THR A 173 7.53 12.15 -8.99
C THR A 173 6.47 11.43 -9.84
N ALA A 174 5.87 10.37 -9.30
CA ALA A 174 4.74 9.69 -9.93
C ALA A 174 3.57 10.67 -10.13
N ALA A 175 3.22 11.45 -9.10
CA ALA A 175 2.15 12.44 -9.22
C ALA A 175 2.43 13.50 -10.30
N ALA A 176 3.70 13.94 -10.44
CA ALA A 176 4.11 14.86 -11.48
C ALA A 176 3.98 14.26 -12.89
N LEU A 177 4.35 12.98 -13.09
CA LEU A 177 4.17 12.28 -14.36
C LEU A 177 2.69 12.25 -14.77
N ALA A 178 1.79 11.89 -13.84
CA ALA A 178 0.35 11.88 -14.09
C ALA A 178 -0.21 13.27 -14.39
N TYR A 179 0.30 14.30 -13.73
CA TYR A 179 -0.10 15.68 -13.98
C TYR A 179 0.40 16.20 -15.36
N GLY A 180 1.62 15.82 -15.78
CA GLY A 180 2.29 16.40 -16.94
C GLY A 180 1.99 15.71 -18.28
N LEU A 181 1.55 14.45 -18.30
CA LEU A 181 1.43 13.67 -19.55
C LEU A 181 0.44 14.27 -20.57
N ASP A 182 -0.72 14.76 -20.11
CA ASP A 182 -1.79 15.27 -21.00
C ASP A 182 -1.60 16.74 -21.40
N LYS A 183 -0.52 17.36 -20.95
CA LYS A 183 -0.40 18.80 -20.89
C LYS A 183 0.90 19.20 -21.55
N ALA A 184 0.82 19.98 -22.63
CA ALA A 184 1.93 20.77 -23.18
C ALA A 184 2.38 21.88 -22.20
N LYS A 185 2.39 21.56 -20.90
CA LYS A 185 2.71 22.45 -19.81
C LYS A 185 4.21 22.36 -19.59
N THR A 186 4.85 23.46 -19.91
CA THR A 186 6.19 23.77 -19.48
C THR A 186 6.12 24.62 -18.21
N GLY A 187 6.93 24.33 -17.21
CA GLY A 187 7.08 25.16 -16.03
C GLY A 187 7.48 24.38 -14.78
N THR A 188 7.78 25.12 -13.72
CA THR A 188 8.15 24.55 -12.43
C THR A 188 6.92 24.33 -11.57
N ILE A 189 6.71 23.11 -11.07
CA ILE A 189 5.61 22.78 -10.17
C ILE A 189 6.12 22.43 -8.77
N ALA A 190 5.25 22.60 -7.77
CA ALA A 190 5.45 22.05 -6.45
C ALA A 190 4.41 20.94 -6.21
N VAL A 191 4.86 19.73 -5.92
CA VAL A 191 3.98 18.64 -5.49
C VAL A 191 4.00 18.61 -3.97
N TYR A 192 2.84 18.83 -3.35
CA TYR A 192 2.64 18.79 -1.91
C TYR A 192 1.83 17.53 -1.59
N ASP A 193 2.48 16.53 -1.02
CA ASP A 193 1.90 15.23 -0.72
C ASP A 193 1.76 15.05 0.79
N LEU A 194 0.52 15.09 1.29
CA LEU A 194 0.21 14.82 2.70
C LEU A 194 -0.72 13.62 2.79
N GLY A 195 -0.12 12.46 3.03
CA GLY A 195 -0.79 11.18 3.10
C GLY A 195 -1.26 10.80 4.50
N GLY A 196 -1.43 9.50 4.71
CA GLY A 196 -1.84 8.92 6.00
C GLY A 196 -0.74 8.93 7.07
N GLY A 197 0.53 8.90 6.69
CA GLY A 197 1.63 8.87 7.68
C GLY A 197 2.92 9.57 7.27
N THR A 198 2.98 10.13 6.05
CA THR A 198 4.14 10.84 5.51
C THR A 198 3.72 12.15 4.87
N PHE A 199 4.62 13.12 4.92
CA PHE A 199 4.53 14.38 4.22
C PHE A 199 5.76 14.54 3.32
N ASP A 200 5.55 14.81 2.04
CA ASP A 200 6.62 15.09 1.09
C ASP A 200 6.29 16.37 0.30
N VAL A 201 7.33 17.13 -0.02
CA VAL A 201 7.25 18.24 -0.96
C VAL A 201 8.39 18.12 -1.95
N SER A 202 8.05 18.15 -3.24
CA SER A 202 9.05 18.11 -4.32
C SER A 202 8.82 19.26 -5.28
N ILE A 203 9.91 19.90 -5.70
CA ILE A 203 9.90 20.93 -6.72
C ILE A 203 10.43 20.30 -8.00
N LEU A 204 9.62 20.34 -9.07
CA LEU A 204 9.95 19.71 -10.34
C LEU A 204 9.86 20.72 -11.47
N GLU A 205 10.82 20.69 -12.38
CA GLU A 205 10.72 21.36 -13.66
C GLU A 205 10.18 20.37 -14.70
N ILE A 206 9.11 20.76 -15.40
CA ILE A 206 8.50 19.96 -16.46
C ILE A 206 8.64 20.74 -17.76
N GLY A 207 9.17 20.12 -18.80
CA GLY A 207 9.25 20.72 -20.13
C GLY A 207 9.72 19.75 -21.19
N ASP A 208 9.13 19.81 -22.39
CA ASP A 208 9.50 18.99 -23.55
C ASP A 208 9.63 17.49 -23.26
N GLY A 209 8.74 16.95 -22.40
CA GLY A 209 8.75 15.54 -21.99
C GLY A 209 9.78 15.19 -20.90
N VAL A 210 10.61 16.16 -20.48
CA VAL A 210 11.55 16.01 -19.37
C VAL A 210 10.88 16.41 -18.06
N PHE A 211 11.01 15.54 -17.06
CA PHE A 211 10.57 15.76 -15.69
C PHE A 211 11.81 15.72 -14.80
N GLU A 212 12.22 16.87 -14.28
CA GLU A 212 13.43 16.99 -13.45
C GLU A 212 13.08 17.43 -12.04
N VAL A 213 13.34 16.57 -11.06
CA VAL A 213 13.23 16.93 -9.64
C VAL A 213 14.40 17.85 -9.29
N LYS A 214 14.11 19.10 -8.93
CA LYS A 214 15.12 20.07 -8.49
C LYS A 214 15.47 19.93 -7.02
N SER A 215 14.47 19.59 -6.22
CA SER A 215 14.65 19.40 -4.78
C SER A 215 13.50 18.60 -4.19
N THR A 216 13.78 17.87 -3.12
CA THR A 216 12.76 17.23 -2.30
C THR A 216 13.04 17.42 -0.81
N ASN A 217 11.97 17.47 0.00
CA ASN A 217 12.03 17.51 1.45
C ASN A 217 10.75 16.88 2.02
N GLY A 218 10.70 16.64 3.33
CA GLY A 218 9.52 16.04 3.93
C GLY A 218 9.68 15.68 5.40
N ASP A 219 8.67 14.98 5.91
CA ASP A 219 8.64 14.34 7.21
C ASP A 219 7.97 12.96 7.08
N THR A 220 8.77 11.90 7.23
CA THR A 220 8.30 10.49 7.13
C THR A 220 7.46 10.05 8.35
N PHE A 221 7.15 10.96 9.28
CA PHE A 221 6.35 10.71 10.47
C PHE A 221 5.34 11.86 10.71
N LEU A 222 4.72 12.35 9.63
CA LEU A 222 3.67 13.35 9.67
C LEU A 222 2.58 13.00 8.65
N GLY A 223 1.36 12.69 9.09
CA GLY A 223 0.25 12.43 8.19
C GLY A 223 -1.09 12.28 8.92
N GLY A 224 -2.11 11.84 8.20
CA GLY A 224 -3.49 11.70 8.69
C GLY A 224 -3.67 10.95 10.02
N GLU A 225 -2.82 9.96 10.32
CA GLU A 225 -2.82 9.24 11.61
C GLU A 225 -2.51 10.17 12.79
N ASP A 226 -1.59 11.12 12.61
CA ASP A 226 -1.24 12.08 13.67
C ASP A 226 -2.40 13.05 13.93
N PHE A 227 -3.18 13.39 12.89
CA PHE A 227 -4.40 14.19 12.99
C PHE A 227 -5.50 13.43 13.73
N ASP A 228 -5.68 12.14 13.41
CA ASP A 228 -6.65 11.28 14.09
C ASP A 228 -6.32 11.16 15.57
N MET A 229 -5.04 10.98 15.92
CA MET A 229 -4.61 10.88 17.31
C MET A 229 -4.83 12.17 18.11
N ARG A 230 -4.81 13.36 17.49
CA ARG A 230 -5.22 14.60 18.17
C ARG A 230 -6.69 14.57 18.55
N LEU A 231 -7.54 14.09 17.66
CA LEU A 231 -8.96 13.92 17.95
C LEU A 231 -9.21 12.83 18.98
N VAL A 232 -8.57 11.66 18.85
CA VAL A 232 -8.69 10.56 19.82
C VAL A 232 -8.34 11.03 21.23
N ASN A 233 -7.21 11.72 21.39
CA ASN A 233 -6.80 12.25 22.70
C ASN A 233 -7.80 13.29 23.23
N TYR A 234 -8.25 14.22 22.38
CA TYR A 234 -9.27 15.20 22.77
C TYR A 234 -10.58 14.52 23.23
N LEU A 235 -11.10 13.56 22.46
CA LEU A 235 -12.33 12.86 22.78
C LEU A 235 -12.20 12.02 24.06
N ALA A 236 -11.06 11.35 24.24
CA ALA A 236 -10.78 10.58 25.45
C ALA A 236 -10.66 11.47 26.70
N ASP A 237 -9.98 12.62 26.58
CA ASP A 237 -9.82 13.57 27.68
C ASP A 237 -11.16 14.21 28.08
N GLU A 238 -12.00 14.58 27.11
CA GLU A 238 -13.34 15.12 27.40
C GLU A 238 -14.25 14.04 28.03
N PHE A 239 -14.23 12.81 27.51
CA PHE A 239 -14.99 11.71 28.10
C PHE A 239 -14.51 11.38 29.52
N GLN A 240 -13.20 11.44 29.78
CA GLN A 240 -12.65 11.24 31.12
C GLN A 240 -13.08 12.36 32.08
N LYS A 241 -13.16 13.62 31.61
CA LYS A 241 -13.68 14.73 32.43
C LYS A 241 -15.16 14.55 32.77
N GLU A 242 -15.97 14.08 31.83
CA GLU A 242 -17.43 13.93 32.02
C GLU A 242 -17.82 12.66 32.77
N GLN A 243 -17.18 11.53 32.49
CA GLN A 243 -17.56 10.20 32.98
C GLN A 243 -16.56 9.60 33.98
N GLY A 244 -15.39 10.21 34.17
CA GLY A 244 -14.34 9.70 35.06
C GLY A 244 -13.60 8.46 34.53
N ILE A 245 -13.81 8.07 33.26
CA ILE A 245 -13.26 6.85 32.66
C ILE A 245 -12.31 7.22 31.53
N ASP A 246 -11.10 6.66 31.57
CA ASP A 246 -10.11 6.84 30.51
C ASP A 246 -10.25 5.75 29.44
N LEU A 247 -10.88 6.09 28.31
CA LEU A 247 -11.14 5.16 27.20
C LEU A 247 -9.85 4.61 26.56
N ARG A 248 -8.70 5.26 26.75
CA ARG A 248 -7.41 4.79 26.20
C ARG A 248 -6.94 3.48 26.81
N LYS A 249 -7.48 3.10 27.99
CA LYS A 249 -7.14 1.87 28.69
C LYS A 249 -7.95 0.66 28.22
N ASP A 250 -9.04 0.88 27.50
CA ASP A 250 -9.88 -0.17 26.93
C ASP A 250 -9.58 -0.29 25.43
N LYS A 251 -9.00 -1.42 25.02
CA LYS A 251 -8.55 -1.62 23.63
C LYS A 251 -9.70 -1.58 22.63
N LEU A 252 -10.86 -2.13 22.98
CA LEU A 252 -12.05 -2.14 22.11
C LEU A 252 -12.62 -0.71 21.99
N ALA A 253 -12.72 0.00 23.12
CA ALA A 253 -13.19 1.37 23.12
C ALA A 253 -12.26 2.30 22.32
N LEU A 254 -10.93 2.15 22.50
CA LEU A 254 -9.93 2.92 21.78
C LEU A 254 -10.02 2.69 20.26
N GLN A 255 -10.22 1.44 19.82
CA GLN A 255 -10.36 1.14 18.39
C GLN A 255 -11.62 1.80 17.79
N ARG A 256 -12.76 1.73 18.49
CA ARG A 256 -13.98 2.43 18.08
C ARG A 256 -13.82 3.95 18.07
N LEU A 257 -13.06 4.48 19.03
CA LEU A 257 -12.79 5.91 19.13
C LEU A 257 -11.93 6.40 17.96
N LYS A 258 -10.94 5.62 17.52
CA LYS A 258 -10.11 5.91 16.34
C LYS A 258 -10.93 5.95 15.05
N GLU A 259 -11.77 4.95 14.82
CA GLU A 259 -12.65 4.91 13.64
C GLU A 259 -13.60 6.10 13.60
N ALA A 260 -14.17 6.47 14.75
CA ALA A 260 -15.04 7.64 14.86
C ALA A 260 -14.27 8.95 14.67
N ALA A 261 -13.03 9.05 15.16
CA ALA A 261 -12.17 10.21 14.97
C ALA A 261 -11.79 10.41 13.50
N GLU A 262 -11.37 9.33 12.80
CA GLU A 262 -11.07 9.36 11.36
C GLU A 262 -12.30 9.81 10.56
N LYS A 263 -13.47 9.23 10.86
CA LYS A 263 -14.73 9.60 10.21
C LYS A 263 -15.08 11.07 10.44
N ALA A 264 -14.98 11.55 11.68
CA ALA A 264 -15.25 12.94 12.03
C ALA A 264 -14.28 13.91 11.33
N LYS A 265 -12.99 13.59 11.28
CA LYS A 265 -11.96 14.34 10.52
C LYS A 265 -12.37 14.50 9.05
N ILE A 266 -12.77 13.39 8.42
CA ILE A 266 -13.14 13.38 6.99
C ILE A 266 -14.42 14.20 6.77
N GLU A 267 -15.46 14.02 7.58
CA GLU A 267 -16.71 14.79 7.48
C GLU A 267 -16.46 16.31 7.61
N LEU A 268 -15.60 16.71 8.56
CA LEU A 268 -15.24 18.12 8.76
C LEU A 268 -14.48 18.75 7.58
N SER A 269 -14.03 17.97 6.60
CA SER A 269 -13.47 18.52 5.36
C SER A 269 -14.55 19.11 4.45
N SER A 270 -15.81 18.68 4.56
CA SER A 270 -16.95 19.20 3.79
C SER A 270 -17.97 19.94 4.65
N THR A 271 -18.11 19.60 5.93
CA THR A 271 -19.03 20.24 6.88
C THR A 271 -18.32 21.13 7.89
N THR A 272 -19.04 22.07 8.50
CA THR A 272 -18.50 22.93 9.57
C THR A 272 -18.63 22.31 10.97
N GLN A 273 -19.44 21.25 11.10
CA GLN A 273 -19.66 20.50 12.34
C GLN A 273 -20.04 19.04 12.03
N THR A 274 -19.71 18.15 12.95
CA THR A 274 -20.12 16.74 12.95
C THR A 274 -20.50 16.32 14.38
N GLU A 275 -21.24 15.22 14.50
CA GLU A 275 -21.61 14.61 15.78
C GLU A 275 -20.99 13.22 15.88
N ILE A 276 -20.16 13.04 16.89
CA ILE A 276 -19.57 11.75 17.23
C ILE A 276 -20.52 11.07 18.20
N ASN A 277 -21.10 9.94 17.77
CA ASN A 277 -22.03 9.16 18.56
C ASN A 277 -21.55 7.70 18.66
N LEU A 278 -21.05 7.32 19.83
CA LEU A 278 -20.57 5.98 20.16
C LEU A 278 -21.39 5.40 21.33
N PRO A 279 -22.50 4.72 21.04
CA PRO A 279 -23.28 4.03 22.07
C PRO A 279 -22.51 2.86 22.67
N PHE A 280 -22.69 2.58 23.97
CA PHE A 280 -22.07 1.45 24.66
C PHE A 280 -20.55 1.42 24.46
N ILE A 281 -19.90 2.59 24.58
CA ILE A 281 -18.46 2.70 24.36
C ILE A 281 -17.65 2.01 25.46
N THR A 282 -18.19 2.00 26.68
CA THR A 282 -17.66 1.28 27.84
C THR A 282 -18.80 1.08 28.87
N ALA A 283 -18.50 0.51 30.03
CA ALA A 283 -19.44 0.39 31.15
C ALA A 283 -18.73 0.59 32.49
N ASP A 284 -19.46 1.06 33.49
CA ASP A 284 -19.02 1.12 34.89
C ASP A 284 -20.07 0.52 35.83
N GLN A 285 -19.91 0.72 37.14
CA GLN A 285 -20.85 0.24 38.16
C GLN A 285 -22.28 0.81 38.02
N SER A 286 -22.44 1.95 37.33
CA SER A 286 -23.74 2.57 37.07
C SER A 286 -24.42 2.07 35.78
N GLY A 287 -23.72 1.25 34.99
CA GLY A 287 -24.22 0.68 33.74
C GLY A 287 -23.42 1.11 32.51
N PRO A 288 -23.98 0.88 31.30
CA PRO A 288 -23.31 1.24 30.06
C PRO A 288 -23.17 2.76 29.89
N LYS A 289 -22.07 3.17 29.25
CA LYS A 289 -21.75 4.56 28.94
C LYS A 289 -21.76 4.80 27.44
N HIS A 290 -22.09 6.03 27.06
CA HIS A 290 -22.18 6.48 25.68
C HIS A 290 -21.34 7.74 25.51
N LEU A 291 -20.65 7.88 24.38
CA LEU A 291 -20.00 9.13 24.02
C LEU A 291 -20.84 9.80 22.93
N THR A 292 -21.39 10.98 23.23
CA THR A 292 -22.13 11.81 22.27
C THR A 292 -21.57 13.21 22.33
N MET A 293 -20.86 13.64 21.29
CA MET A 293 -20.13 14.91 21.28
C MET A 293 -20.25 15.61 19.93
N LYS A 294 -20.56 16.91 19.96
CA LYS A 294 -20.47 17.76 18.77
C LYS A 294 -19.05 18.28 18.61
N LEU A 295 -18.49 18.12 17.42
CA LEU A 295 -17.16 18.61 17.07
C LEU A 295 -17.30 19.61 15.92
N THR A 296 -16.73 20.80 16.08
CA THR A 296 -16.70 21.82 15.02
C THR A 296 -15.39 21.76 14.24
N ARG A 297 -15.40 22.21 12.98
CA ARG A 297 -14.19 22.34 12.16
C ARG A 297 -13.17 23.25 12.85
N ALA A 298 -13.61 24.38 13.39
CA ALA A 298 -12.75 25.33 14.10
C ALA A 298 -12.05 24.69 15.31
N LYS A 299 -12.75 23.81 16.05
CA LYS A 299 -12.14 23.07 17.17
C LYS A 299 -11.11 22.07 16.66
N PHE A 300 -11.42 21.32 15.61
CA PHE A 300 -10.47 20.39 14.99
C PHE A 300 -9.23 21.12 14.47
N GLU A 301 -9.39 22.20 13.72
CA GLU A 301 -8.29 23.04 13.22
C GLU A 301 -7.39 23.52 14.36
N ALA A 302 -7.97 23.97 15.48
CA ALA A 302 -7.18 24.38 16.65
C ALA A 302 -6.38 23.23 17.30
N LEU A 303 -6.85 21.97 17.20
CA LEU A 303 -6.15 20.80 17.75
C LEU A 303 -4.98 20.32 16.88
N VAL A 304 -4.99 20.65 15.58
CA VAL A 304 -4.02 20.18 14.59
C VAL A 304 -3.20 21.28 13.94
N ASP A 305 -3.39 22.55 14.31
CA ASP A 305 -2.69 23.67 13.68
C ASP A 305 -1.17 23.47 13.67
N ASP A 306 -0.58 23.02 14.79
CA ASP A 306 0.87 22.76 14.85
C ASP A 306 1.34 21.67 13.87
N LEU A 307 0.50 20.67 13.57
CA LEU A 307 0.80 19.64 12.56
C LEU A 307 0.76 20.23 11.16
N VAL A 308 -0.21 21.10 10.86
CA VAL A 308 -0.29 21.80 9.57
C VAL A 308 0.89 22.76 9.42
N GLN A 309 1.24 23.54 10.46
CA GLN A 309 2.37 24.47 10.45
C GLN A 309 3.72 23.74 10.21
N LYS A 310 3.89 22.51 10.72
CA LYS A 310 5.09 21.69 10.47
C LYS A 310 5.36 21.41 8.99
N THR A 311 4.34 21.47 8.14
CA THR A 311 4.49 21.25 6.69
C THR A 311 5.15 22.44 5.96
N ILE A 312 5.17 23.64 6.57
CA ILE A 312 5.69 24.86 5.93
C ILE A 312 7.22 24.82 5.79
N GLU A 313 7.92 24.35 6.83
CA GLU A 313 9.39 24.40 6.85
C GLU A 313 10.03 23.49 5.79
N PRO A 314 9.59 22.23 5.58
CA PRO A 314 10.07 21.42 4.46
C PRO A 314 9.85 22.09 3.10
N CYS A 315 8.71 22.76 2.88
CA CYS A 315 8.45 23.47 1.64
C CYS A 315 9.42 24.65 1.42
N ARG A 316 9.70 25.43 2.47
CA ARG A 316 10.70 26.52 2.41
C ARG A 316 12.10 25.98 2.10
N LYS A 317 12.47 24.85 2.71
CA LYS A 317 13.75 24.16 2.45
C LYS A 317 13.83 23.66 1.01
N ALA A 318 12.78 23.03 0.50
CA ALA A 318 12.73 22.56 -0.89
C ALA A 318 12.87 23.75 -1.87
N LEU A 319 12.09 24.82 -1.70
CA LEU A 319 12.24 26.04 -2.52
C LEU A 319 13.67 26.59 -2.49
N LYS A 320 14.27 26.68 -1.29
CA LYS A 320 15.65 27.14 -1.13
C LYS A 320 16.66 26.24 -1.82
N ASP A 321 16.52 24.92 -1.68
CA ASP A 321 17.40 23.93 -2.28
C ASP A 321 17.28 23.92 -3.82
N ALA A 322 16.08 24.19 -4.36
CA ALA A 322 15.86 24.39 -5.79
C ALA A 322 16.36 25.76 -6.31
N GLY A 323 16.73 26.68 -5.42
CA GLY A 323 17.12 28.04 -5.79
C GLY A 323 15.96 28.91 -6.27
N LEU A 324 14.73 28.62 -5.87
CA LEU A 324 13.51 29.28 -6.33
C LEU A 324 12.75 29.95 -5.18
N THR A 325 11.95 30.94 -5.54
CA THR A 325 10.96 31.56 -4.67
C THR A 325 9.56 30.99 -4.93
N ALA A 326 8.66 31.15 -3.96
CA ALA A 326 7.26 30.71 -4.08
C ALA A 326 6.55 31.28 -5.32
N GLY A 327 6.90 32.51 -5.74
CA GLY A 327 6.30 33.18 -6.91
C GLY A 327 6.72 32.58 -8.26
N GLU A 328 7.83 31.85 -8.29
CA GLU A 328 8.35 31.19 -9.52
C GLU A 328 7.73 29.81 -9.77
N ILE A 329 7.05 29.25 -8.77
CA ILE A 329 6.27 28.03 -8.95
C ILE A 329 5.08 28.34 -9.85
N SER A 330 4.92 27.64 -10.96
CA SER A 330 3.82 27.80 -11.90
C SER A 330 2.52 27.22 -11.34
N GLU A 331 2.56 26.01 -10.80
CA GLU A 331 1.38 25.31 -10.28
C GLU A 331 1.74 24.47 -9.04
N VAL A 332 0.79 24.34 -8.10
CA VAL A 332 0.94 23.52 -6.90
C VAL A 332 -0.01 22.34 -6.99
N VAL A 333 0.50 21.11 -6.97
CA VAL A 333 -0.30 19.88 -7.08
C VAL A 333 -0.46 19.27 -5.69
N LEU A 334 -1.71 19.09 -5.26
CA LEU A 334 -2.02 18.43 -3.98
C LEU A 334 -2.18 16.92 -4.18
N VAL A 335 -1.51 16.15 -3.33
CA VAL A 335 -1.52 14.68 -3.33
C VAL A 335 -1.78 14.18 -1.92
N GLY A 336 -2.45 13.04 -1.78
CA GLY A 336 -2.76 12.44 -0.49
C GLY A 336 -4.04 12.98 0.14
N GLY A 337 -4.83 12.07 0.73
CA GLY A 337 -6.18 12.38 1.23
C GLY A 337 -6.25 13.45 2.33
N MET A 338 -5.17 13.68 3.09
CA MET A 338 -5.15 14.69 4.15
C MET A 338 -5.12 16.13 3.58
N THR A 339 -4.72 16.31 2.32
CA THR A 339 -4.82 17.59 1.60
C THR A 339 -6.26 18.02 1.28
N ARG A 340 -7.24 17.14 1.50
CA ARG A 340 -8.68 17.48 1.41
C ARG A 340 -9.13 18.41 2.54
N MET A 341 -8.36 18.53 3.63
CA MET A 341 -8.67 19.44 4.73
C MET A 341 -8.57 20.91 4.27
N PRO A 342 -9.64 21.73 4.44
CA PRO A 342 -9.64 23.13 4.01
C PRO A 342 -8.47 23.95 4.58
N LYS A 343 -8.10 23.72 5.85
CA LYS A 343 -6.98 24.42 6.48
C LYS A 343 -5.62 24.14 5.81
N VAL A 344 -5.40 22.91 5.35
CA VAL A 344 -4.18 22.54 4.61
C VAL A 344 -4.15 23.31 3.29
N GLN A 345 -5.25 23.36 2.55
CA GLN A 345 -5.34 24.11 1.29
C GLN A 345 -5.13 25.62 1.49
N GLU A 346 -5.66 26.18 2.59
CA GLU A 346 -5.43 27.58 2.97
C GLU A 346 -3.95 27.87 3.22
N VAL A 347 -3.26 27.02 3.99
CA VAL A 347 -1.83 27.17 4.29
C VAL A 347 -0.97 27.01 3.03
N VAL A 348 -1.28 26.05 2.16
CA VAL A 348 -0.60 25.89 0.87
C VAL A 348 -0.80 27.14 0.00
N LYS A 349 -2.02 27.69 -0.07
CA LYS A 349 -2.31 28.93 -0.81
C LYS A 349 -1.53 30.13 -0.24
N GLN A 350 -1.45 30.26 1.08
CA GLN A 350 -0.68 31.31 1.74
C GLN A 350 0.82 31.20 1.46
N LEU A 351 1.34 29.96 1.45
CA LEU A 351 2.76 29.69 1.25
C LEU A 351 3.22 29.95 -0.19
N PHE A 352 2.45 29.49 -1.18
CA PHE A 352 2.80 29.61 -2.60
C PHE A 352 2.16 30.81 -3.31
N GLY A 353 1.25 31.53 -2.63
CA GLY A 353 0.57 32.70 -3.18
C GLY A 353 -0.42 32.39 -4.32
N LYS A 354 -0.84 31.13 -4.49
CA LYS A 354 -1.75 30.70 -5.56
C LYS A 354 -2.67 29.56 -5.15
N GLU A 355 -3.78 29.43 -5.86
CA GLU A 355 -4.71 28.30 -5.70
C GLU A 355 -4.03 27.00 -6.15
N PRO A 356 -4.09 25.93 -5.34
CA PRO A 356 -3.60 24.62 -5.75
C PRO A 356 -4.43 24.03 -6.91
N HIS A 357 -3.79 23.20 -7.73
CA HIS A 357 -4.41 22.47 -8.82
C HIS A 357 -5.46 21.49 -8.30
N LYS A 358 -6.64 21.50 -8.93
CA LYS A 358 -7.76 20.59 -8.60
C LYS A 358 -8.04 19.55 -9.69
N GLY A 359 -7.24 19.52 -10.76
CA GLY A 359 -7.47 18.66 -11.93
C GLY A 359 -6.90 17.25 -11.81
N VAL A 360 -6.36 16.86 -10.65
CA VAL A 360 -5.90 15.50 -10.36
C VAL A 360 -6.60 14.98 -9.12
N ASN A 361 -6.92 13.68 -9.09
CA ASN A 361 -7.48 13.05 -7.91
C ASN A 361 -6.34 12.71 -6.93
N PRO A 362 -6.31 13.31 -5.71
CA PRO A 362 -5.18 13.14 -4.78
C PRO A 362 -5.00 11.71 -4.28
N ASP A 363 -6.02 10.85 -4.39
CA ASP A 363 -5.95 9.44 -3.94
C ASP A 363 -5.53 8.46 -5.04
N GLU A 364 -5.44 8.91 -6.30
CA GLU A 364 -5.21 8.05 -7.48
C GLU A 364 -3.99 8.48 -8.30
N VAL A 365 -3.63 9.76 -8.25
CA VAL A 365 -2.61 10.39 -9.10
C VAL A 365 -1.24 9.70 -9.00
N VAL A 366 -0.89 9.19 -7.82
CA VAL A 366 0.36 8.45 -7.59
C VAL A 366 0.37 7.12 -8.32
N ALA A 367 -0.72 6.32 -8.21
CA ALA A 367 -0.82 5.04 -8.90
C ALA A 367 -0.84 5.23 -10.44
N ILE A 368 -1.56 6.24 -10.93
CA ILE A 368 -1.56 6.64 -12.35
C ILE A 368 -0.14 6.95 -12.81
N GLY A 369 0.62 7.73 -12.03
CA GLY A 369 2.02 8.04 -12.30
C GLY A 369 2.92 6.82 -12.37
N ALA A 370 2.75 5.88 -11.44
CA ALA A 370 3.47 4.61 -11.44
C ALA A 370 3.14 3.77 -12.68
N ALA A 371 1.89 3.78 -13.14
CA ALA A 371 1.50 3.11 -14.39
C ALA A 371 2.11 3.79 -15.63
N ILE A 372 2.18 5.12 -15.66
CA ILE A 372 2.88 5.85 -16.74
C ILE A 372 4.36 5.46 -16.74
N GLN A 373 5.02 5.41 -15.58
CA GLN A 373 6.40 4.95 -15.47
C GLN A 373 6.57 3.50 -15.96
N ALA A 374 5.60 2.62 -15.65
CA ALA A 374 5.56 1.27 -16.21
C ALA A 374 5.48 1.30 -17.75
N GLY A 375 4.62 2.16 -18.31
CA GLY A 375 4.52 2.38 -19.75
C GLY A 375 5.82 2.89 -20.40
N VAL A 376 6.57 3.76 -19.72
CA VAL A 376 7.89 4.23 -20.17
C VAL A 376 8.89 3.08 -20.21
N LEU A 377 8.90 2.20 -19.19
CA LEU A 377 9.79 1.03 -19.14
C LEU A 377 9.44 -0.01 -20.21
N GLN A 378 8.17 -0.15 -20.56
CA GLN A 378 7.72 -1.04 -21.63
C GLN A 378 7.92 -0.44 -23.04
N GLY A 379 8.15 0.87 -23.14
CA GLY A 379 8.23 1.60 -24.42
C GLY A 379 6.88 1.98 -25.02
N ASP A 380 5.78 1.76 -24.28
CA ASP A 380 4.41 2.16 -24.65
C ASP A 380 4.22 3.69 -24.55
N VAL A 381 4.91 4.32 -23.60
CA VAL A 381 4.99 5.77 -23.44
C VAL A 381 6.35 6.24 -23.96
N LYS A 382 6.33 7.07 -25.00
CA LYS A 382 7.53 7.62 -25.65
C LYS A 382 7.74 9.07 -25.25
N ASP A 383 8.95 9.56 -25.47
CA ASP A 383 9.33 10.97 -25.29
C ASP A 383 9.09 11.50 -23.86
N VAL A 384 9.21 10.61 -22.88
CA VAL A 384 9.20 10.96 -21.45
C VAL A 384 10.55 10.58 -20.84
N LEU A 385 11.26 11.58 -20.31
CA LEU A 385 12.51 11.40 -19.59
C LEU A 385 12.33 11.86 -18.14
N LEU A 386 12.62 10.97 -17.20
CA LEU A 386 12.55 11.28 -15.78
C LEU A 386 13.95 11.39 -15.17
N LEU A 387 14.24 12.52 -14.53
CA LEU A 387 15.46 12.82 -13.79
C LEU A 387 15.07 13.09 -12.33
N ASP A 388 15.20 12.06 -11.48
CA ASP A 388 14.93 12.15 -10.04
C ASP A 388 16.22 12.47 -9.25
N VAL A 389 16.14 12.63 -7.93
CA VAL A 389 17.28 12.96 -7.06
C VAL A 389 17.38 12.06 -5.83
N THR A 390 18.57 12.01 -5.22
CA THR A 390 18.71 11.44 -3.86
C THR A 390 18.25 12.45 -2.80
N PRO A 391 17.36 12.10 -1.84
CA PRO A 391 16.81 13.06 -0.88
C PRO A 391 17.79 13.46 0.24
N LEU A 392 18.85 12.69 0.44
CA LEU A 392 19.78 12.82 1.57
C LEU A 392 21.22 12.72 1.09
N SER A 393 22.11 13.47 1.74
CA SER A 393 23.54 13.43 1.45
C SER A 393 24.15 12.10 1.89
N LEU A 394 25.10 11.60 1.10
CA LEU A 394 25.83 10.37 1.33
C LEU A 394 27.31 10.67 1.50
N GLY A 395 27.93 9.97 2.42
CA GLY A 395 29.33 10.18 2.75
C GLY A 395 29.88 9.11 3.68
N ILE A 396 31.10 9.34 4.16
CA ILE A 396 31.78 8.42 5.07
C ILE A 396 32.21 9.14 6.34
N GLU A 397 32.43 8.36 7.40
CA GLU A 397 33.15 8.85 8.58
C GLU A 397 34.64 8.94 8.28
N THR A 398 35.23 10.10 8.58
CA THR A 398 36.66 10.34 8.51
C THR A 398 37.26 10.59 9.90
N LEU A 399 38.58 10.80 9.97
CA LEU A 399 39.29 11.03 11.22
C LEU A 399 38.61 12.11 12.07
N GLY A 400 38.38 11.80 13.36
CA GLY A 400 37.66 12.68 14.28
C GLY A 400 36.15 12.44 14.35
N GLY A 401 35.61 11.46 13.62
CA GLY A 401 34.17 11.15 13.63
C GLY A 401 33.33 12.09 12.77
N VAL A 402 33.98 12.82 11.86
CA VAL A 402 33.35 13.83 11.00
C VAL A 402 32.69 13.14 9.80
N PHE A 403 31.48 13.59 9.45
CA PHE A 403 30.79 13.14 8.25
C PHE A 403 31.29 13.91 7.03
N THR A 404 32.05 13.24 6.17
CA THR A 404 32.54 13.84 4.92
C THR A 404 31.59 13.46 3.78
N ARG A 405 30.79 14.44 3.33
CA ARG A 405 29.86 14.29 2.20
C ARG A 405 30.62 14.05 0.90
N ILE A 406 30.15 13.09 0.10
CA ILE A 406 30.66 12.76 -1.24
C ILE A 406 29.59 13.08 -2.28
N ILE A 407 28.33 12.72 -2.01
CA ILE A 407 27.16 13.10 -2.80
C ILE A 407 26.24 13.92 -1.91
N ASP A 408 25.97 15.16 -2.29
CA ASP A 408 25.03 16.02 -1.56
C ASP A 408 23.57 15.62 -1.88
N ARG A 409 22.65 15.92 -0.95
CA ARG A 409 21.21 15.79 -1.20
C ARG A 409 20.79 16.57 -2.45
N ASN A 410 19.70 16.15 -3.07
CA ASN A 410 19.17 16.68 -4.33
C ASN A 410 20.11 16.51 -5.54
N THR A 411 21.15 15.68 -5.46
CA THR A 411 21.92 15.27 -6.65
C THR A 411 21.06 14.36 -7.53
N THR A 412 20.97 14.67 -8.82
CA THR A 412 20.26 13.85 -9.82
C THR A 412 20.77 12.42 -9.86
N ILE A 413 19.86 11.44 -9.98
CA ILE A 413 20.16 10.00 -10.07
C ILE A 413 19.71 9.42 -11.43
N PRO A 414 20.40 8.40 -11.98
CA PRO A 414 21.59 7.73 -11.44
C PRO A 414 22.83 8.64 -11.40
N THR A 415 23.71 8.44 -10.42
CA THR A 415 24.96 9.20 -10.31
C THR A 415 26.09 8.38 -9.72
N LYS A 416 27.32 8.74 -10.08
CA LYS A 416 28.53 8.11 -9.59
C LYS A 416 29.56 9.16 -9.22
N LYS A 417 30.03 9.14 -7.97
CA LYS A 417 31.11 10.01 -7.49
C LYS A 417 32.16 9.20 -6.76
N SER A 418 33.42 9.54 -7.01
CA SER A 418 34.57 8.91 -6.35
C SER A 418 35.41 9.97 -5.65
N GLN A 419 35.92 9.64 -4.46
CA GLN A 419 36.83 10.49 -3.71
C GLN A 419 37.98 9.65 -3.16
N VAL A 420 39.19 10.19 -3.24
CA VAL A 420 40.40 9.52 -2.73
C VAL A 420 40.62 9.92 -1.28
N PHE A 421 40.73 8.92 -0.42
CA PHE A 421 41.12 9.00 0.97
C PHE A 421 42.47 8.31 1.18
N SER A 422 42.99 8.35 2.41
CA SER A 422 44.26 7.71 2.76
C SER A 422 44.20 7.14 4.19
N THR A 423 45.24 6.41 4.59
CA THR A 423 45.37 5.85 5.93
C THR A 423 45.61 6.93 6.98
N ALA A 424 45.06 6.70 8.18
CA ALA A 424 45.22 7.59 9.33
C ALA A 424 46.48 7.27 10.15
N GLU A 425 47.01 6.05 10.02
CA GLU A 425 48.16 5.54 10.80
C GLU A 425 49.26 4.97 9.89
N ASP A 426 50.50 4.99 10.39
CA ASP A 426 51.65 4.41 9.69
C ASP A 426 51.52 2.89 9.65
N ASN A 427 51.79 2.30 8.48
CA ASN A 427 51.71 0.85 8.24
C ASN A 427 50.30 0.24 8.47
N GLN A 428 49.24 1.05 8.40
CA GLN A 428 47.86 0.59 8.46
C GLN A 428 47.56 -0.37 7.30
N ASN A 429 47.31 -1.65 7.63
CA ASN A 429 47.11 -2.73 6.65
C ASN A 429 45.65 -2.90 6.20
N ALA A 430 44.71 -2.24 6.88
CA ALA A 430 43.29 -2.25 6.58
C ALA A 430 42.65 -0.91 6.90
N VAL A 431 41.69 -0.47 6.07
CA VAL A 431 40.88 0.73 6.32
C VAL A 431 39.42 0.36 6.41
N THR A 432 38.81 0.68 7.55
CA THR A 432 37.37 0.55 7.78
C THR A 432 36.66 1.76 7.20
N ILE A 433 35.74 1.52 6.28
CA ILE A 433 34.91 2.55 5.66
C ILE A 433 33.51 2.42 6.23
N ARG A 434 33.08 3.41 7.01
CA ARG A 434 31.73 3.50 7.58
C ARG A 434 30.93 4.51 6.76
N VAL A 435 29.81 4.06 6.20
CA VAL A 435 28.98 4.83 5.27
C VAL A 435 27.73 5.34 5.97
N PHE A 436 27.41 6.62 5.74
CA PHE A 436 26.30 7.30 6.39
C PHE A 436 25.45 8.09 5.39
N GLN A 437 24.19 8.29 5.78
CA GLN A 437 23.21 9.12 5.08
C GLN A 437 22.63 10.15 6.05
N GLY A 438 22.67 11.43 5.67
CA GLY A 438 22.11 12.51 6.49
C GLY A 438 22.82 13.85 6.31
N GLU A 439 22.39 14.85 7.09
CA GLU A 439 22.78 16.25 6.91
C GLU A 439 23.62 16.80 8.08
N ARG A 440 23.83 16.01 9.13
CA ARG A 440 24.56 16.44 10.34
C ARG A 440 26.07 16.37 10.11
N GLU A 441 26.83 17.23 10.76
CA GLU A 441 28.30 17.34 10.57
C GLU A 441 29.08 16.16 11.19
N MET A 442 28.55 15.53 12.25
CA MET A 442 29.17 14.37 12.89
C MET A 442 28.55 13.08 12.37
N ALA A 443 29.36 12.06 12.08
CA ALA A 443 28.89 10.80 11.54
C ALA A 443 27.90 10.07 12.47
N ALA A 444 28.15 10.13 13.79
CA ALA A 444 27.31 9.51 14.81
C ALA A 444 25.87 10.07 14.87
N ASP A 445 25.65 11.27 14.35
CA ASP A 445 24.33 11.93 14.30
C ASP A 445 23.55 11.63 13.02
N ASN A 446 24.16 10.90 12.07
CA ASN A 446 23.55 10.50 10.80
C ASN A 446 23.21 9.01 10.81
N LYS A 447 22.41 8.58 9.82
CA LYS A 447 22.03 7.18 9.68
C LYS A 447 23.20 6.39 9.09
N MET A 448 23.78 5.49 9.86
CA MET A 448 24.74 4.51 9.34
C MET A 448 24.02 3.55 8.39
N LEU A 449 24.55 3.40 7.17
CA LEU A 449 24.05 2.47 6.17
C LEU A 449 24.81 1.14 6.20
N GLY A 450 26.11 1.17 6.45
CA GLY A 450 26.95 -0.02 6.49
C GLY A 450 28.41 0.28 6.81
N GLN A 451 29.21 -0.77 7.00
CA GLN A 451 30.66 -0.68 7.12
C GLN A 451 31.35 -1.84 6.41
N PHE A 452 32.55 -1.60 5.92
CA PHE A 452 33.37 -2.63 5.30
C PHE A 452 34.85 -2.31 5.44
N ASP A 453 35.67 -3.36 5.49
CA ASP A 453 37.11 -3.24 5.63
C ASP A 453 37.80 -3.49 4.29
N LEU A 454 38.54 -2.50 3.79
CA LEU A 454 39.48 -2.68 2.71
C LEU A 454 40.78 -3.24 3.29
N MET A 455 41.00 -4.55 3.17
CA MET A 455 42.16 -5.24 3.71
C MET A 455 43.30 -5.37 2.70
N GLY A 456 44.53 -5.53 3.22
CA GLY A 456 45.69 -5.88 2.43
C GLY A 456 46.38 -4.70 1.77
N ILE A 457 46.28 -3.53 2.41
CA ILE A 457 47.01 -2.30 2.08
C ILE A 457 48.49 -2.52 2.44
N PRO A 458 49.44 -2.31 1.51
CA PRO A 458 50.87 -2.46 1.81
C PRO A 458 51.33 -1.50 2.91
N PRO A 459 52.31 -1.89 3.75
CA PRO A 459 52.88 -0.98 4.75
C PRO A 459 53.44 0.28 4.08
N ALA A 460 52.90 1.43 4.47
CA ALA A 460 53.33 2.75 4.00
C ALA A 460 53.12 3.79 5.12
N PRO A 461 53.85 4.91 5.11
CA PRO A 461 53.56 6.04 5.99
C PRO A 461 52.10 6.50 5.85
N ARG A 462 51.50 6.99 6.94
CA ARG A 462 50.16 7.58 6.93
C ARG A 462 50.03 8.63 5.83
N GLY A 463 48.86 8.71 5.19
CA GLY A 463 48.64 9.65 4.09
C GLY A 463 49.22 9.24 2.73
N MET A 464 49.99 8.14 2.64
CA MET A 464 50.56 7.66 1.38
C MET A 464 49.62 6.73 0.58
N PRO A 465 48.93 5.72 1.16
CA PRO A 465 48.00 4.87 0.42
C PRO A 465 46.87 5.69 -0.22
N GLN A 466 46.51 5.38 -1.45
CA GLN A 466 45.42 6.08 -2.16
C GLN A 466 44.20 5.18 -2.26
N ILE A 467 43.22 5.41 -1.39
CA ILE A 467 42.00 4.61 -1.30
C ILE A 467 40.87 5.37 -1.98
N GLU A 468 40.51 4.94 -3.17
CA GLU A 468 39.41 5.52 -3.94
C GLU A 468 38.09 4.90 -3.49
N VAL A 469 37.25 5.69 -2.82
CA VAL A 469 35.91 5.29 -2.42
C VAL A 469 34.92 5.83 -3.45
N THR A 470 34.13 4.95 -4.04
CA THR A 470 33.15 5.26 -5.09
C THR A 470 31.75 5.00 -4.56
N PHE A 471 30.89 6.01 -4.67
CA PHE A 471 29.46 5.91 -4.44
C PHE A 471 28.75 5.88 -5.79
N ASP A 472 27.89 4.89 -5.98
CA ASP A 472 27.05 4.71 -7.16
C ASP A 472 25.59 4.60 -6.69
N ILE A 473 24.75 5.54 -7.11
CA ILE A 473 23.32 5.53 -6.81
C ILE A 473 22.58 5.16 -8.09
N ASP A 474 21.80 4.08 -8.04
CA ASP A 474 21.05 3.60 -9.19
C ASP A 474 19.76 4.41 -9.43
N ALA A 475 18.99 4.04 -10.45
CA ALA A 475 17.76 4.71 -10.82
C ALA A 475 16.58 4.48 -9.85
N ASN A 476 16.76 3.61 -8.83
CA ASN A 476 15.82 3.38 -7.73
C ASN A 476 16.20 4.18 -6.46
N GLY A 477 17.34 4.88 -6.49
CA GLY A 477 17.91 5.56 -5.33
C GLY A 477 18.67 4.62 -4.39
N ILE A 478 19.05 3.41 -4.84
CA ILE A 478 19.78 2.43 -4.02
C ILE A 478 21.29 2.66 -4.14
N VAL A 479 21.98 2.68 -3.00
CA VAL A 479 23.41 3.04 -2.91
C VAL A 479 24.32 1.80 -2.99
N ASN A 480 25.30 1.82 -3.89
CA ASN A 480 26.40 0.86 -3.93
C ASN A 480 27.72 1.58 -3.63
N VAL A 481 28.55 1.02 -2.74
CA VAL A 481 29.81 1.66 -2.34
C VAL A 481 30.98 0.71 -2.54
N SER A 482 31.94 1.10 -3.38
CA SER A 482 33.18 0.35 -3.53
C SER A 482 34.38 1.14 -3.05
N ALA A 483 35.41 0.44 -2.58
CA ALA A 483 36.69 1.03 -2.25
C ALA A 483 37.81 0.26 -2.90
N LYS A 484 38.74 0.99 -3.51
CA LYS A 484 39.87 0.43 -4.23
C LYS A 484 41.17 1.10 -3.80
N ASP A 485 42.15 0.30 -3.44
CA ASP A 485 43.52 0.78 -3.31
C ASP A 485 44.11 0.97 -4.71
N LYS A 486 44.44 2.21 -5.08
CA LYS A 486 44.97 2.55 -6.40
C LYS A 486 46.36 1.97 -6.65
N ALA A 487 47.14 1.66 -5.60
CA ALA A 487 48.48 1.10 -5.76
C ALA A 487 48.46 -0.39 -6.08
N THR A 488 47.66 -1.17 -5.34
CA THR A 488 47.57 -2.63 -5.54
C THR A 488 46.48 -3.06 -6.52
N GLY A 489 45.54 -2.18 -6.82
CA GLY A 489 44.33 -2.51 -7.57
C GLY A 489 43.35 -3.38 -6.79
N LYS A 490 43.65 -3.73 -5.53
CA LYS A 490 42.74 -4.47 -4.66
C LYS A 490 41.51 -3.63 -4.42
N GLU A 491 40.36 -4.22 -4.67
CA GLU A 491 39.06 -3.62 -4.48
C GLU A 491 38.29 -4.44 -3.47
N GLN A 492 37.67 -3.75 -2.52
CA GLN A 492 36.62 -4.28 -1.70
C GLN A 492 35.38 -3.48 -2.02
N GLN A 493 34.42 -4.12 -2.65
CA GLN A 493 33.10 -3.55 -2.81
C GLN A 493 32.20 -4.07 -1.71
N ILE A 494 31.46 -3.18 -1.07
CA ILE A 494 30.24 -3.57 -0.40
C ILE A 494 29.12 -3.15 -1.35
N ARG A 495 28.35 -4.13 -1.80
CA ARG A 495 26.99 -3.75 -2.14
C ARG A 495 26.40 -3.36 -0.81
N ILE A 496 26.23 -2.07 -0.54
CA ILE A 496 25.36 -1.63 0.54
C ILE A 496 23.96 -1.96 0.06
N GLN A 497 23.66 -3.26 0.05
CA GLN A 497 22.34 -3.71 0.35
C GLN A 497 22.20 -3.22 1.78
N ALA A 498 21.71 -2.00 2.01
CA ALA A 498 21.07 -1.75 3.28
C ALA A 498 20.01 -2.84 3.32
N SER A 499 20.30 -3.92 4.05
CA SER A 499 19.37 -5.02 4.17
C SER A 499 18.06 -4.35 4.52
N GLY A 500 16.99 -4.58 3.77
CA GLY A 500 15.65 -4.10 4.13
C GLY A 500 15.15 -4.70 5.45
N GLY A 501 16.07 -5.28 6.22
CA GLY A 501 15.91 -6.14 7.37
C GLY A 501 16.00 -7.62 7.05
N LEU A 502 16.02 -8.00 5.78
CA LEU A 502 15.91 -9.40 5.38
C LEU A 502 17.12 -9.84 4.57
N SER A 503 17.64 -11.03 4.87
CA SER A 503 18.59 -11.74 4.03
C SER A 503 17.89 -12.39 2.83
N ASP A 504 18.64 -12.69 1.76
CA ASP A 504 18.10 -13.43 0.61
C ASP A 504 17.42 -14.75 1.02
N SER A 505 17.97 -15.43 2.03
CA SER A 505 17.39 -16.68 2.57
C SER A 505 16.06 -16.47 3.29
N GLU A 506 15.90 -15.35 4.00
CA GLU A 506 14.63 -14.99 4.64
C GLU A 506 13.60 -14.56 3.60
N ILE A 507 14.02 -13.79 2.58
CA ILE A 507 13.16 -13.40 1.47
C ILE A 507 12.65 -14.64 0.74
N ASP A 508 13.53 -15.58 0.36
CA ASP A 508 13.13 -16.78 -0.37
C ASP A 508 12.23 -17.70 0.48
N LYS A 509 12.45 -17.74 1.81
CA LYS A 509 11.52 -18.41 2.73
C LYS A 509 10.17 -17.70 2.75
N MET A 510 10.14 -16.37 2.87
CA MET A 510 8.91 -15.57 2.89
C MET A 510 8.16 -15.66 1.55
N VAL A 511 8.85 -15.75 0.41
CA VAL A 511 8.26 -16.02 -0.90
C VAL A 511 7.55 -17.38 -0.88
N LYS A 512 8.22 -18.45 -0.44
CA LYS A 512 7.61 -19.78 -0.32
C LYS A 512 6.42 -19.81 0.63
N ASP A 513 6.52 -19.13 1.77
CA ASP A 513 5.42 -18.99 2.72
C ASP A 513 4.25 -18.22 2.06
N ALA A 514 4.53 -17.14 1.31
CA ALA A 514 3.52 -16.37 0.61
C ALA A 514 2.82 -17.18 -0.50
N GLU A 515 3.57 -18.01 -1.24
CA GLU A 515 3.03 -18.96 -2.23
C GLU A 515 2.17 -20.05 -1.59
N ALA A 516 2.62 -20.63 -0.47
CA ALA A 516 1.88 -21.64 0.27
C ALA A 516 0.56 -21.07 0.82
N ASN A 517 0.59 -19.87 1.39
CA ASN A 517 -0.62 -19.19 1.87
C ASN A 517 -1.58 -18.88 0.72
N ALA A 518 -1.09 -18.43 -0.45
CA ALA A 518 -1.94 -18.17 -1.61
C ALA A 518 -2.63 -19.45 -2.12
N ALA A 519 -1.96 -20.60 -2.06
CA ALA A 519 -2.56 -21.90 -2.38
C ALA A 519 -3.64 -22.31 -1.36
N GLU A 520 -3.41 -22.05 -0.07
CA GLU A 520 -4.39 -22.29 0.98
C GLU A 520 -5.62 -21.37 0.85
N ASP A 521 -5.41 -20.08 0.61
CA ASP A 521 -6.47 -19.09 0.36
C ASP A 521 -7.33 -19.50 -0.84
N LYS A 522 -6.70 -20.00 -1.92
CA LYS A 522 -7.41 -20.56 -3.08
C LYS A 522 -8.27 -21.76 -2.70
N LYS A 523 -7.74 -22.69 -1.89
CA LYS A 523 -8.51 -23.85 -1.42
C LYS A 523 -9.71 -23.43 -0.55
N ARG A 524 -9.53 -22.45 0.32
CA ARG A 524 -10.62 -21.89 1.15
C ARG A 524 -11.68 -21.22 0.27
N ARG A 525 -11.27 -20.44 -0.74
CA ARG A 525 -12.18 -19.88 -1.74
C ARG A 525 -12.98 -20.97 -2.45
N GLU A 526 -12.33 -22.03 -2.92
CA GLU A 526 -13.02 -23.16 -3.56
C GLU A 526 -14.04 -23.85 -2.63
N ALA A 527 -13.77 -23.92 -1.32
CA ALA A 527 -14.71 -24.44 -0.33
C ALA A 527 -15.92 -23.52 -0.15
N VAL A 528 -15.71 -22.19 -0.07
CA VAL A 528 -16.78 -21.20 0.02
C VAL A 528 -17.63 -21.17 -1.26
N ASP A 529 -17.01 -21.24 -2.44
CA ASP A 529 -17.73 -21.31 -3.72
C ASP A 529 -18.58 -22.59 -3.82
N ALA A 530 -18.04 -23.72 -3.37
CA ALA A 530 -18.79 -24.97 -3.30
C ALA A 530 -20.00 -24.86 -2.35
N LYS A 531 -19.84 -24.21 -1.18
CA LYS A 531 -20.93 -23.93 -0.24
C LYS A 531 -22.00 -23.03 -0.85
N ASN A 532 -21.62 -21.91 -1.44
CA ASN A 532 -22.55 -20.97 -2.07
C ASN A 532 -23.33 -21.63 -3.21
N HIS A 533 -22.65 -22.42 -4.05
CA HIS A 533 -23.31 -23.19 -5.10
C HIS A 533 -24.29 -24.22 -4.55
N ALA A 534 -23.87 -24.94 -3.50
CA ALA A 534 -24.72 -25.91 -2.82
C ALA A 534 -25.95 -25.26 -2.18
N ASP A 535 -25.80 -24.14 -1.45
CA ASP A 535 -26.92 -23.41 -0.84
C ASP A 535 -27.93 -22.92 -1.91
N ALA A 536 -27.43 -22.40 -3.05
CA ALA A 536 -28.29 -22.00 -4.17
C ALA A 536 -29.02 -23.21 -4.79
N LEU A 537 -28.34 -24.36 -4.90
CA LEU A 537 -28.92 -25.60 -5.41
C LEU A 537 -29.98 -26.18 -4.45
N VAL A 538 -29.70 -26.16 -3.15
CA VAL A 538 -30.65 -26.53 -2.07
C VAL A 538 -31.90 -25.68 -2.18
N HIS A 539 -31.75 -24.35 -2.21
CA HIS A 539 -32.88 -23.42 -2.26
C HIS A 539 -33.74 -23.60 -3.52
N SER A 540 -33.10 -23.69 -4.69
CA SER A 540 -33.81 -23.88 -5.96
C SER A 540 -34.52 -25.24 -6.04
N THR A 541 -33.90 -26.30 -5.53
CA THR A 541 -34.52 -27.63 -5.51
C THR A 541 -35.68 -27.70 -4.52
N GLU A 542 -35.57 -27.08 -3.34
CA GLU A 542 -36.67 -27.00 -2.37
C GLU A 542 -37.89 -26.27 -2.94
N LYS A 543 -37.64 -25.16 -3.64
CA LYS A 543 -38.69 -24.43 -4.34
C LYS A 543 -39.36 -25.30 -5.42
N ALA A 544 -38.57 -25.99 -6.24
CA ALA A 544 -39.10 -26.89 -7.27
C ALA A 544 -39.91 -28.06 -6.66
N LEU A 545 -39.47 -28.63 -5.53
CA LEU A 545 -40.24 -29.65 -4.80
C LEU A 545 -41.54 -29.11 -4.23
N ALA A 546 -41.58 -27.86 -3.77
CA ALA A 546 -42.80 -27.23 -3.28
C ALA A 546 -43.80 -26.98 -4.42
N GLU A 547 -43.34 -26.54 -5.59
CA GLU A 547 -44.18 -26.18 -6.74
C GLU A 547 -44.61 -27.38 -7.60
N HIS A 548 -43.77 -28.42 -7.69
CA HIS A 548 -43.92 -29.53 -8.64
C HIS A 548 -43.75 -30.91 -8.02
N GLY A 549 -43.39 -31.02 -6.75
CA GLY A 549 -43.17 -32.31 -6.10
C GLY A 549 -44.42 -33.18 -5.93
N SER A 550 -45.62 -32.66 -6.25
CA SER A 550 -46.86 -33.46 -6.36
C SER A 550 -47.05 -34.11 -7.73
N LYS A 551 -46.17 -33.82 -8.70
CA LYS A 551 -46.25 -34.28 -10.10
C LYS A 551 -45.26 -35.40 -10.44
N ILE A 552 -44.36 -35.73 -9.51
CA ILE A 552 -43.41 -36.83 -9.60
C ILE A 552 -43.88 -37.97 -8.68
N ASP A 553 -43.42 -39.19 -8.92
CA ASP A 553 -43.76 -40.30 -8.04
C ASP A 553 -43.09 -40.19 -6.66
N GLU A 554 -43.66 -40.88 -5.67
CA GLU A 554 -43.20 -40.83 -4.29
C GLU A 554 -41.74 -41.31 -4.12
N GLY A 555 -41.29 -42.26 -4.95
CA GLY A 555 -39.92 -42.76 -4.94
C GLY A 555 -38.93 -41.71 -5.44
N GLU A 556 -39.27 -41.02 -6.52
CA GLU A 556 -38.49 -39.88 -7.03
C GLU A 556 -38.45 -38.73 -6.04
N ARG A 557 -39.60 -38.36 -5.47
CA ARG A 557 -39.68 -37.30 -4.44
C ARG A 557 -38.76 -37.62 -3.26
N ARG A 558 -38.83 -38.84 -2.74
CA ARG A 558 -38.00 -39.28 -1.62
C ARG A 558 -36.51 -39.27 -1.95
N SER A 559 -36.12 -39.68 -3.16
CA SER A 559 -34.73 -39.63 -3.60
C SER A 559 -34.17 -38.20 -3.61
N ILE A 560 -34.98 -37.20 -3.94
CA ILE A 560 -34.57 -35.79 -3.95
C ILE A 560 -34.52 -35.24 -2.52
N GLU A 561 -35.49 -35.58 -1.67
CA GLU A 561 -35.50 -35.21 -0.25
C GLU A 561 -34.30 -35.81 0.51
N ASP A 562 -33.93 -37.06 0.23
CA ASP A 562 -32.74 -37.71 0.79
C ASP A 562 -31.45 -37.00 0.33
N ALA A 563 -31.33 -36.67 -0.97
CA ALA A 563 -30.19 -35.93 -1.51
C ALA A 563 -30.08 -34.50 -0.94
N LEU A 564 -31.21 -33.83 -0.71
CA LEU A 564 -31.27 -32.54 -0.02
C LEU A 564 -30.76 -32.64 1.41
N SER A 565 -31.19 -33.66 2.15
CA SER A 565 -30.74 -33.89 3.52
C SER A 565 -29.23 -34.15 3.57
N ASP A 566 -28.72 -34.98 2.67
CA ASP A 566 -27.29 -35.28 2.56
C ASP A 566 -26.44 -34.04 2.24
N LEU A 567 -26.91 -33.19 1.33
CA LEU A 567 -26.21 -31.95 0.99
C LEU A 567 -26.25 -30.94 2.15
N ARG A 568 -27.39 -30.79 2.82
CA ARG A 568 -27.52 -29.94 4.02
C ARG A 568 -26.62 -30.41 5.16
N GLU A 569 -26.41 -31.72 5.31
CA GLU A 569 -25.47 -32.24 6.30
C GLU A 569 -24.02 -31.94 5.90
N ALA A 570 -23.65 -32.11 4.62
CA ALA A 570 -22.32 -31.76 4.13
C ALA A 570 -22.01 -30.26 4.27
N LEU A 571 -23.01 -29.40 4.07
CA LEU A 571 -22.92 -27.94 4.22
C LEU A 571 -22.56 -27.48 5.64
N LYS A 572 -22.77 -28.33 6.66
CA LYS A 572 -22.35 -28.03 8.06
C LYS A 572 -20.84 -28.14 8.26
N GLY A 573 -20.12 -28.83 7.37
CA GLY A 573 -18.67 -28.94 7.38
C GLY A 573 -17.98 -28.02 6.37
N ASP A 574 -16.66 -28.15 6.21
CA ASP A 574 -15.83 -27.35 5.28
C ASP A 574 -15.18 -28.20 4.16
N ASP A 575 -15.62 -29.44 3.97
CA ASP A 575 -15.08 -30.33 2.93
C ASP A 575 -15.67 -30.01 1.55
N ALA A 576 -14.93 -29.21 0.77
CA ALA A 576 -15.29 -28.82 -0.58
C ALA A 576 -15.61 -30.00 -1.50
N GLU A 577 -14.91 -31.13 -1.35
CA GLU A 577 -15.09 -32.30 -2.23
C GLU A 577 -16.34 -33.08 -1.86
N ALA A 578 -16.61 -33.22 -0.56
CA ALA A 578 -17.87 -33.79 -0.07
C ALA A 578 -19.07 -32.94 -0.51
N ILE A 579 -18.97 -31.60 -0.39
CA ILE A 579 -20.02 -30.67 -0.82
C ILE A 579 -20.24 -30.78 -2.33
N LYS A 580 -19.19 -30.73 -3.15
CA LYS A 580 -19.31 -30.90 -4.62
C LYS A 580 -19.92 -32.24 -5.00
N THR A 581 -19.52 -33.33 -4.34
CA THR A 581 -20.07 -34.67 -4.58
C THR A 581 -21.57 -34.71 -4.29
N LYS A 582 -21.99 -34.21 -3.12
CA LYS A 582 -23.41 -34.17 -2.73
C LYS A 582 -24.23 -33.20 -3.57
N SER A 583 -23.66 -32.08 -4.01
CA SER A 583 -24.27 -31.17 -4.98
C SER A 583 -24.53 -31.86 -6.32
N ASN A 584 -23.56 -32.65 -6.81
CA ASN A 584 -23.75 -33.45 -8.03
C ASN A 584 -24.84 -34.52 -7.84
N THR A 585 -24.87 -35.21 -6.70
CA THR A 585 -25.94 -36.16 -6.38
C THR A 585 -27.32 -35.49 -6.39
N LEU A 586 -27.45 -34.31 -5.76
CA LEU A 586 -28.70 -33.55 -5.76
C LEU A 586 -29.09 -33.10 -7.16
N ALA A 587 -28.14 -32.55 -7.93
CA ALA A 587 -28.38 -32.11 -9.29
C ALA A 587 -28.89 -33.27 -10.19
N GLN A 588 -28.29 -34.47 -10.07
CA GLN A 588 -28.73 -35.67 -10.78
C GLN A 588 -30.14 -36.12 -10.34
N ALA A 589 -30.43 -36.13 -9.04
CA ALA A 589 -31.77 -36.47 -8.55
C ALA A 589 -32.83 -35.46 -9.02
N SER A 590 -32.48 -34.18 -9.06
CA SER A 590 -33.35 -33.08 -9.49
C SER A 590 -33.59 -33.02 -11.01
N MET A 591 -32.82 -33.73 -11.84
CA MET A 591 -33.08 -33.79 -13.29
C MET A 591 -34.50 -34.31 -13.59
N LYS A 592 -35.00 -35.25 -12.78
CA LYS A 592 -36.35 -35.82 -12.91
C LYS A 592 -37.46 -34.80 -12.62
N LEU A 593 -37.22 -33.87 -11.68
CA LEU A 593 -38.08 -32.71 -11.46
C LEU A 593 -38.16 -31.84 -12.72
N GLY A 594 -37.01 -31.59 -13.36
CA GLY A 594 -36.92 -30.86 -14.62
C GLY A 594 -37.70 -31.56 -15.76
N GLU A 595 -37.54 -32.87 -15.92
CA GLU A 595 -38.29 -33.64 -16.93
C GLU A 595 -39.81 -33.56 -16.71
N ALA A 596 -40.28 -33.63 -15.45
CA ALA A 596 -41.69 -33.49 -15.12
C ALA A 596 -42.22 -32.07 -15.41
N MET A 597 -41.39 -31.03 -15.20
CA MET A 597 -41.71 -29.65 -15.58
C MET A 597 -41.84 -29.49 -17.09
N TYR A 598 -40.88 -30.02 -17.87
CA TYR A 598 -40.89 -29.93 -19.34
C TYR A 598 -42.08 -30.65 -19.97
N LYS A 599 -42.41 -31.86 -19.51
CA LYS A 599 -43.59 -32.60 -19.98
C LYS A 599 -44.89 -31.82 -19.80
N GLN A 600 -44.95 -30.92 -18.82
CA GLN A 600 -46.13 -30.10 -18.57
C GLN A 600 -46.16 -28.79 -19.35
N ALA A 601 -44.99 -28.23 -19.67
CA ALA A 601 -44.90 -27.10 -20.61
C ALA A 601 -45.35 -27.53 -22.03
N GLU A 602 -44.98 -28.75 -22.46
CA GLU A 602 -45.47 -29.32 -23.72
C GLU A 602 -46.97 -29.66 -23.69
N ALA A 603 -47.50 -30.14 -22.55
CA ALA A 603 -48.93 -30.44 -22.42
C ALA A 603 -49.82 -29.19 -22.22
N GLY A 604 -49.26 -28.10 -21.68
CA GLY A 604 -49.96 -26.82 -21.46
C GLY A 604 -49.99 -25.91 -22.69
N GLY A 605 -49.02 -26.05 -23.61
CA GLY A 605 -48.97 -25.28 -24.86
C GLY A 605 -49.97 -25.72 -25.93
N ALA A 606 -50.50 -26.94 -25.85
CA ALA A 606 -51.40 -27.50 -26.87
C ALA A 606 -52.90 -27.19 -26.68
N ALA A 607 -53.29 -26.52 -25.58
CA ALA A 607 -54.70 -26.30 -25.24
C ALA A 607 -55.21 -24.86 -25.36
N GLN A 608 -54.42 -23.93 -25.92
CA GLN A 608 -54.75 -22.48 -25.90
C GLN A 608 -54.64 -21.73 -27.25
N GLN A 609 -54.61 -22.45 -28.38
CA GLN A 609 -54.70 -21.85 -29.72
C GLN A 609 -56.04 -22.18 -30.41
N ALA A 610 -57.08 -21.45 -30.02
CA ALA A 610 -58.31 -21.30 -30.81
C ALA A 610 -59.02 -19.98 -30.42
N GLY A 611 -58.49 -18.84 -30.91
CA GLY A 611 -59.18 -17.55 -30.83
C GLY A 611 -58.27 -16.32 -30.91
N LYS A 612 -58.07 -15.83 -32.15
CA LYS A 612 -58.02 -14.42 -32.63
C LYS A 612 -57.81 -13.29 -31.60
N ASP A 613 -57.08 -12.21 -31.84
CA ASP A 613 -56.35 -11.61 -32.96
C ASP A 613 -55.52 -10.46 -32.33
N ASP A 614 -54.45 -10.04 -33.02
CA ASP A 614 -53.69 -8.77 -32.87
C ASP A 614 -52.88 -8.50 -31.59
N VAL A 615 -51.54 -8.51 -31.71
CA VAL A 615 -50.62 -7.34 -31.54
C VAL A 615 -49.14 -7.81 -31.44
N VAL A 616 -48.41 -7.54 -32.53
CA VAL A 616 -46.98 -7.11 -32.69
C VAL A 616 -45.86 -7.85 -31.94
N ASP A 617 -45.10 -8.65 -32.72
CA ASP A 617 -43.78 -9.22 -32.39
C ASP A 617 -42.65 -8.16 -32.47
N ALA A 618 -41.74 -8.20 -31.49
CA ALA A 618 -40.40 -7.62 -31.57
C ALA A 618 -39.38 -8.75 -31.41
N GLU A 619 -38.73 -9.11 -32.51
CA GLU A 619 -37.61 -10.05 -32.58
C GLU A 619 -36.38 -9.46 -31.86
N PHE A 620 -35.80 -10.23 -30.93
CA PHE A 620 -34.44 -10.03 -30.45
C PHE A 620 -33.63 -11.28 -30.83
N THR A 621 -32.59 -11.09 -31.64
CA THR A 621 -31.69 -12.13 -32.15
C THR A 621 -30.44 -12.21 -31.26
N GLU A 622 -30.17 -13.38 -30.69
CA GLU A 622 -28.85 -13.74 -30.16
C GLU A 622 -27.89 -14.00 -31.33
N VAL A 623 -26.69 -13.42 -31.25
CA VAL A 623 -25.60 -13.64 -32.20
C VAL A 623 -24.51 -14.43 -31.48
N ASP A 624 -24.41 -15.71 -31.79
CA ASP A 624 -23.25 -16.55 -31.48
C ASP A 624 -22.19 -16.46 -32.58
N ASP A 625 -20.94 -16.61 -32.14
CA ASP A 625 -19.67 -16.43 -32.84
C ASP A 625 -19.49 -17.22 -34.15
N ASP A 626 -18.94 -16.57 -35.17
CA ASP A 626 -18.02 -17.26 -36.10
C ASP A 626 -17.06 -16.32 -36.85
N LYS A 627 -15.76 -16.53 -36.57
CA LYS A 627 -14.59 -16.48 -37.47
C LYS A 627 -14.57 -15.45 -38.63
N LYS A 628 -13.51 -14.61 -38.64
CA LYS A 628 -12.65 -14.45 -39.84
C LYS A 628 -11.24 -13.91 -39.54
N LYS A 629 -10.25 -14.64 -40.06
CA LYS A 629 -8.83 -14.28 -40.22
C LYS A 629 -8.63 -13.26 -41.35
N SER A 630 -7.42 -12.66 -41.33
CA SER A 630 -6.62 -11.99 -42.38
C SER A 630 -6.87 -10.51 -42.70
N ALA A 631 -6.00 -9.62 -42.19
CA ALA A 631 -4.78 -9.15 -42.86
C ALA A 631 -3.75 -8.71 -41.81
#